data_AF-A0A358DE62-F1
#
_entry.id   AF-A0A358DE62-F1
#
_cell.length_a   1.000
_cell.length_b   1.000
_cell.length_c   1.000
_cell.angle_alpha   90.00
_cell.angle_beta   90.00
_cell.angle_gamma   90.00
#
_symmetry.space_group_name_H-M   'P 1'
#
loop_
_entity.id
_entity.type
_entity.pdbx_description
1 polymer ?
#
loop_
_entity_poly.entity_id
_entity_poly.type
_entity_poly.pdbx_seq_one_letter_code
_entity_poly.pdbx_strand_id
1 'polypeptide(L)'
;MNNKLIVSPSPHVHSGDSIEKNMYGVLIALIPAFLVAIYVFRLDALIITALSVLFCVGFEYLIARFILKTEPSVFDGSAIITGVLLAFNVPSNLPVWILALGALFSIGVVKMSFGGLGNNIFNPAIAGRIFLLISFPAQMTTWPTPSVGSTTDAVTSATVLSNLRFNPDSLPAIKDMFLGFEGGSIGEMSALALLLGLAYLLWKKIITWHIPVSIILSVALFTGIL
;
A
#
# COMPACT_ATOMS: atom_id res chain seq x y z
N MET A 1 -41.75 -44.39 -13.33
CA MET A 1 -40.72 -43.78 -12.45
C MET A 1 -39.73 -43.04 -13.34
N ASN A 2 -39.83 -41.71 -13.40
CA ASN A 2 -38.92 -40.88 -14.20
C ASN A 2 -37.60 -40.73 -13.43
N ASN A 3 -36.57 -41.50 -13.82
CA ASN A 3 -35.21 -41.29 -13.31
C ASN A 3 -34.66 -39.99 -13.89
N LYS A 4 -34.65 -38.92 -13.08
CA LYS A 4 -33.91 -37.69 -13.39
C LYS A 4 -32.42 -37.99 -13.30
N LEU A 5 -31.77 -38.15 -14.45
CA LEU A 5 -30.31 -38.23 -14.55
C LEU A 5 -29.75 -36.81 -14.33
N ILE A 6 -29.08 -36.60 -13.21
CA ILE A 6 -28.45 -35.32 -12.87
C ILE A 6 -27.05 -35.35 -13.49
N VAL A 7 -26.83 -34.58 -14.55
CA VAL A 7 -25.49 -34.36 -15.11
C VAL A 7 -24.77 -33.38 -14.18
N SER A 8 -24.05 -33.91 -13.20
CA SER A 8 -23.17 -33.09 -12.34
C SER A 8 -21.79 -32.99 -12.95
N PRO A 9 -21.14 -31.81 -12.94
CA PRO A 9 -19.75 -31.69 -13.35
C PRO A 9 -18.83 -32.53 -12.45
N SER A 10 -17.69 -32.96 -12.99
CA SER A 10 -16.66 -33.71 -12.25
C SER A 10 -16.24 -32.94 -10.98
N PRO A 11 -16.06 -33.61 -9.84
CA PRO A 11 -15.70 -32.95 -8.59
C PRO A 11 -14.33 -32.28 -8.73
N HIS A 12 -14.31 -30.95 -8.72
CA HIS A 12 -13.08 -30.18 -8.66
C HIS A 12 -12.61 -30.17 -7.21
N VAL A 13 -11.44 -30.78 -6.94
CA VAL A 13 -10.80 -30.73 -5.62
C VAL A 13 -10.47 -29.28 -5.31
N HIS A 14 -11.20 -28.67 -4.39
CA HIS A 14 -10.93 -27.28 -3.98
C HIS A 14 -9.66 -27.26 -3.13
N SER A 15 -8.63 -26.53 -3.58
CA SER A 15 -7.52 -26.18 -2.70
C SER A 15 -8.02 -25.23 -1.62
N GLY A 16 -7.60 -25.40 -0.36
CA GLY A 16 -7.93 -24.50 0.75
C GLY A 16 -7.26 -23.12 0.71
N ASP A 17 -6.84 -22.68 -0.47
CA ASP A 17 -6.33 -21.33 -0.71
C ASP A 17 -7.44 -20.49 -1.32
N SER A 18 -7.84 -19.46 -0.56
CA SER A 18 -8.84 -18.49 -0.94
C SER A 18 -8.18 -17.13 -1.17
N ILE A 19 -8.83 -16.29 -1.96
CA ILE A 19 -8.35 -14.93 -2.24
C ILE A 19 -8.29 -14.13 -0.95
N GLU A 20 -9.31 -14.23 -0.10
CA GLU A 20 -9.38 -13.49 1.16
C GLU A 20 -8.19 -13.85 2.06
N LYS A 21 -7.86 -15.14 2.17
CA LYS A 21 -6.71 -15.61 2.96
C LYS A 21 -5.39 -15.03 2.46
N ASN A 22 -5.21 -14.94 1.14
CA ASN A 22 -4.02 -14.33 0.55
C ASN A 22 -3.99 -12.81 0.79
N MET A 23 -5.13 -12.13 0.66
CA MET A 23 -5.27 -10.70 0.95
C MET A 23 -4.92 -10.40 2.42
N TYR A 24 -5.52 -11.10 3.38
CA TYR A 24 -5.14 -10.95 4.79
C TYR A 24 -3.68 -11.34 5.06
N GLY A 25 -3.13 -12.30 4.32
CA GLY A 25 -1.71 -12.61 4.35
C GLY A 25 -0.82 -11.42 3.96
N VAL A 26 -1.19 -10.67 2.93
CA VAL A 26 -0.50 -9.42 2.54
C VAL A 26 -0.61 -8.36 3.63
N LEU A 27 -1.79 -8.22 4.24
CA LEU A 27 -2.00 -7.26 5.32
C LEU A 27 -1.12 -7.59 6.54
N ILE A 28 -1.00 -8.88 6.90
CA ILE A 28 -0.09 -9.34 7.97
C ILE A 28 1.37 -9.02 7.63
N ALA A 29 1.77 -9.18 6.37
CA ALA A 29 3.14 -8.87 5.92
C ALA A 29 3.48 -7.37 6.07
N LEU A 30 2.48 -6.49 6.04
CA LEU A 30 2.65 -5.04 6.19
C LEU A 30 2.69 -4.59 7.66
N ILE A 31 2.31 -5.44 8.62
CA ILE A 31 2.29 -5.08 10.05
C ILE A 31 3.65 -4.60 10.57
N PRO A 32 4.80 -5.27 10.29
CA PRO A 32 6.09 -4.79 10.76
C PRO A 32 6.42 -3.38 10.26
N ALA A 33 6.15 -3.10 8.98
CA ALA A 33 6.35 -1.78 8.39
C ALA A 33 5.40 -0.74 9.04
N PHE A 34 4.15 -1.14 9.31
CA PHE A 34 3.19 -0.28 10.00
C PHE A 34 3.62 0.08 11.42
N LEU A 35 4.19 -0.87 12.16
CA LEU A 35 4.67 -0.62 13.52
C LEU A 35 5.84 0.36 13.54
N VAL A 36 6.76 0.25 12.58
CA VAL A 36 7.86 1.24 12.44
C VAL A 36 7.30 2.60 12.04
N ALA A 37 6.34 2.65 11.12
CA ALA A 37 5.64 3.87 10.76
C ALA A 37 4.99 4.58 11.96
N ILE A 38 4.28 3.84 12.82
CA ILE A 38 3.70 4.37 14.05
C ILE A 38 4.80 4.85 15.01
N TYR A 39 5.92 4.14 15.10
CA TYR A 39 7.02 4.58 15.97
C TYR A 39 7.63 5.92 15.52
N VAL A 40 7.79 6.11 14.20
CA VAL A 40 8.47 7.29 13.63
C VAL A 40 7.53 8.50 13.47
N PHE A 41 6.32 8.29 12.94
CA PHE A 41 5.34 9.33 12.67
C PHE A 41 4.20 9.40 13.69
N ARG A 42 4.25 8.57 14.73
CA ARG A 42 3.35 8.62 15.89
C ARG A 42 1.87 8.49 15.49
N LEU A 43 1.05 9.47 15.84
CA LEU A 43 -0.39 9.45 15.62
C LEU A 43 -0.77 9.77 14.17
N ASP A 44 0.05 10.54 13.44
CA ASP A 44 -0.31 10.99 12.10
C ASP A 44 -0.37 9.83 11.11
N ALA A 45 0.60 8.90 11.20
CA ALA A 45 0.57 7.67 10.41
C ALA A 45 -0.64 6.79 10.74
N LEU A 46 -1.03 6.69 12.02
CA LEU A 46 -2.21 5.94 12.43
C LEU A 46 -3.50 6.59 11.87
N ILE A 47 -3.62 7.90 11.98
CA ILE A 47 -4.81 8.65 11.54
C ILE A 47 -4.96 8.55 10.02
N ILE A 48 -3.90 8.80 9.25
CA ILE A 48 -3.95 8.72 7.78
C ILE A 48 -4.25 7.31 7.30
N THR A 49 -3.62 6.29 7.88
CA THR A 49 -3.88 4.90 7.48
C THR A 49 -5.29 4.46 7.82
N ALA A 50 -5.79 4.78 9.02
CA ALA A 50 -7.15 4.48 9.42
C ALA A 50 -8.19 5.19 8.54
N LEU A 51 -7.99 6.48 8.26
CA LEU A 51 -8.89 7.26 7.39
C LEU A 51 -8.85 6.78 5.96
N SER A 52 -7.68 6.42 5.41
CA SER A 52 -7.57 5.88 4.06
C SER A 52 -8.32 4.56 3.92
N VAL A 53 -8.16 3.65 4.89
CA VAL A 53 -8.92 2.39 4.92
C VAL A 53 -10.41 2.65 5.03
N LEU A 54 -10.83 3.56 5.91
CA LEU A 54 -12.24 3.93 6.08
C LEU A 54 -12.82 4.48 4.77
N PHE A 55 -12.11 5.38 4.08
CA PHE A 55 -12.57 5.93 2.81
C PHE A 55 -12.61 4.86 1.71
N CYS A 56 -11.59 4.02 1.58
CA CYS A 56 -11.58 2.96 0.56
C CYS A 56 -12.73 1.96 0.77
N VAL A 57 -12.91 1.48 2.01
CA VAL A 57 -14.02 0.57 2.38
C VAL A 57 -15.37 1.27 2.18
N GLY A 58 -15.49 2.52 2.62
CA GLY A 58 -16.70 3.32 2.47
C GLY A 58 -17.09 3.53 1.01
N PHE A 59 -16.15 3.95 0.16
CA PHE A 59 -16.41 4.13 -1.26
C PHE A 59 -16.73 2.82 -1.97
N GLU A 60 -16.04 1.73 -1.63
CA GLU A 60 -16.36 0.42 -2.20
C GLU A 60 -17.78 -0.01 -1.85
N TYR A 61 -18.16 0.11 -0.58
CA TYR A 61 -19.51 -0.18 -0.13
C TYR A 61 -20.55 0.70 -0.82
N LEU A 62 -20.33 2.02 -0.88
CA LEU A 62 -21.26 2.96 -1.50
C LEU A 62 -21.42 2.70 -3.00
N ILE A 63 -20.33 2.49 -3.72
CA ILE A 63 -20.36 2.25 -5.18
C ILE A 63 -20.99 0.89 -5.48
N ALA A 64 -20.60 -0.17 -4.75
CA ALA A 64 -21.19 -1.49 -4.94
C ALA A 64 -22.70 -1.47 -4.66
N ARG A 65 -23.11 -0.86 -3.55
CA ARG A 65 -24.52 -0.87 -3.11
C ARG A 65 -25.42 0.02 -3.96
N PHE A 66 -24.98 1.25 -4.26
CA PHE A 66 -25.86 2.26 -4.88
C PHE A 66 -25.70 2.38 -6.40
N ILE A 67 -24.49 2.15 -6.94
CA ILE A 67 -24.23 2.32 -8.37
C ILE A 67 -24.34 0.98 -9.10
N LEU A 68 -23.55 -0.01 -8.69
CA LEU A 68 -23.48 -1.31 -9.36
C LEU A 68 -24.59 -2.27 -8.94
N LYS A 69 -25.24 -2.02 -7.79
CA LYS A 69 -26.29 -2.86 -7.19
C LYS A 69 -25.87 -4.33 -7.02
N THR A 70 -24.58 -4.55 -6.79
CA THR A 70 -24.00 -5.86 -6.49
C THR A 70 -23.85 -6.05 -4.99
N GLU A 71 -23.64 -7.29 -4.56
CA GLU A 71 -23.28 -7.53 -3.16
C GLU A 71 -21.93 -6.88 -2.85
N PRO A 72 -21.83 -6.12 -1.74
CA PRO A 72 -20.60 -5.43 -1.39
C PRO A 72 -19.52 -6.44 -0.96
N SER A 73 -18.40 -6.48 -1.69
CA SER A 73 -17.23 -7.33 -1.44
C SER A 73 -16.36 -6.91 -0.24
N VAL A 74 -16.91 -6.16 0.72
CA VAL A 74 -16.14 -5.49 1.79
C VAL A 74 -15.32 -6.46 2.66
N PHE A 75 -15.75 -7.71 2.78
CA PHE A 75 -15.08 -8.73 3.60
C PHE A 75 -13.88 -9.41 2.91
N ASP A 76 -13.64 -9.14 1.63
CA ASP A 76 -12.54 -9.75 0.86
C ASP A 76 -11.14 -9.22 1.25
N GLY A 77 -11.08 -8.14 2.03
CA GLY A 77 -9.85 -7.50 2.51
C GLY A 77 -9.13 -6.63 1.48
N SER A 78 -9.58 -6.60 0.22
CA SER A 78 -8.89 -5.91 -0.86
C SER A 78 -9.05 -4.39 -0.83
N ALA A 79 -10.22 -3.91 -0.37
CA ALA A 79 -10.47 -2.50 -0.08
C ALA A 79 -9.50 -1.98 0.99
N ILE A 80 -9.31 -2.80 2.02
CA ILE A 80 -8.46 -2.50 3.17
C ILE A 80 -7.01 -2.42 2.72
N ILE A 81 -6.52 -3.41 1.96
CA ILE A 81 -5.16 -3.41 1.42
C ILE A 81 -4.93 -2.20 0.51
N THR A 82 -5.91 -1.85 -0.33
CA THR A 82 -5.81 -0.66 -1.19
C THR A 82 -5.66 0.60 -0.35
N GLY A 83 -6.45 0.77 0.72
CA GLY A 83 -6.33 1.89 1.64
C GLY A 83 -4.99 1.91 2.40
N VAL A 84 -4.54 0.78 2.92
CA VAL A 84 -3.24 0.68 3.61
C VAL A 84 -2.10 1.03 2.65
N LEU A 85 -2.08 0.45 1.44
CA LEU A 85 -1.06 0.71 0.44
C LEU A 85 -1.08 2.16 -0.04
N LEU A 86 -2.26 2.76 -0.24
CA LEU A 86 -2.37 4.17 -0.61
C LEU A 86 -1.82 5.06 0.51
N ALA A 87 -2.22 4.82 1.75
CA ALA A 87 -1.72 5.54 2.92
C ALA A 87 -0.20 5.44 3.06
N PHE A 88 0.37 4.26 2.76
CA PHE A 88 1.81 4.02 2.83
C PHE A 88 2.61 4.74 1.75
N ASN A 89 1.94 5.29 0.74
CA ASN A 89 2.52 5.97 -0.41
C ASN A 89 2.31 7.49 -0.41
N VAL A 90 1.62 8.03 0.60
CA VAL A 90 1.36 9.46 0.77
C VAL A 90 2.10 10.01 2.01
N PRO A 91 2.33 11.33 2.09
CA PRO A 91 2.86 11.97 3.29
C PRO A 91 1.90 11.83 4.49
N SER A 92 2.45 11.72 5.71
CA SER A 92 1.65 11.59 6.95
C SER A 92 0.92 12.87 7.35
N ASN A 93 1.28 14.02 6.78
CA ASN A 93 0.64 15.32 7.02
C ASN A 93 -0.39 15.71 5.94
N LEU A 94 -0.73 14.79 5.03
CA LEU A 94 -1.62 15.09 3.91
C LEU A 94 -3.03 15.46 4.42
N PRO A 95 -3.63 16.58 3.94
CA PRO A 95 -5.00 16.91 4.28
C PRO A 95 -5.98 15.78 3.95
N VAL A 96 -6.86 15.47 4.91
CA VAL A 96 -7.78 14.32 4.85
C VAL A 96 -8.70 14.36 3.62
N TRP A 97 -9.08 15.55 3.15
CA TRP A 97 -9.92 15.69 1.97
C TRP A 97 -9.19 15.30 0.68
N ILE A 98 -7.87 15.55 0.58
CA ILE A 98 -7.06 15.12 -0.56
C ILE A 98 -6.94 13.59 -0.53
N LEU A 99 -6.73 13.01 0.65
CA LEU A 99 -6.71 11.57 0.84
C LEU A 99 -8.02 10.91 0.37
N ALA A 100 -9.16 11.51 0.71
CA ALA A 100 -10.47 11.03 0.29
C ALA A 100 -10.63 11.05 -1.25
N LEU A 101 -10.15 12.09 -1.93
CA LEU A 101 -10.16 12.14 -3.40
C LEU A 101 -9.30 11.04 -4.02
N GLY A 102 -8.12 10.76 -3.46
CA GLY A 102 -7.27 9.67 -3.91
C GLY A 102 -7.90 8.28 -3.70
N ALA A 103 -8.55 8.07 -2.56
CA ALA A 103 -9.29 6.85 -2.26
C ALA A 103 -10.48 6.66 -3.22
N LEU A 104 -11.23 7.73 -3.51
CA LEU A 104 -12.33 7.71 -4.46
C LEU A 104 -11.85 7.35 -5.87
N PHE A 105 -10.74 7.93 -6.33
CA PHE A 105 -10.16 7.60 -7.63
C PHE A 105 -9.68 6.14 -7.68
N SER A 106 -8.97 5.68 -6.65
CA SER A 106 -8.45 4.31 -6.54
C SER A 106 -9.58 3.28 -6.62
N ILE A 107 -10.61 3.43 -5.77
CA ILE A 107 -11.69 2.46 -5.70
C ILE A 107 -12.69 2.67 -6.84
N GLY A 108 -13.18 3.88 -7.04
CA GLY A 108 -14.23 4.13 -8.03
C GLY A 108 -13.76 3.97 -9.46
N VAL A 109 -12.69 4.67 -9.84
CA VAL A 109 -12.23 4.72 -11.24
C VAL A 109 -11.39 3.50 -11.58
N VAL A 110 -10.48 3.08 -10.70
CA VAL A 110 -9.49 2.04 -11.06
C VAL A 110 -9.94 0.63 -10.70
N LYS A 111 -10.65 0.44 -9.59
CA LYS A 111 -11.11 -0.90 -9.19
C LYS A 111 -12.52 -1.21 -9.70
N MET A 112 -13.49 -0.36 -9.37
CA MET A 112 -14.91 -0.66 -9.57
C MET A 112 -15.36 -0.46 -11.01
N SER A 113 -14.74 0.46 -11.77
CA SER A 113 -15.09 0.66 -13.19
C SER A 113 -14.72 -0.53 -14.07
N PHE A 114 -13.77 -1.37 -13.64
CA PHE A 114 -13.35 -2.59 -14.36
C PHE A 114 -14.03 -3.85 -13.82
N GLY A 115 -15.03 -3.71 -12.93
CA GLY A 115 -15.79 -4.84 -12.41
C GLY A 115 -15.23 -5.47 -11.13
N GLY A 116 -14.36 -4.77 -10.40
CA GLY A 116 -13.94 -5.15 -9.05
C GLY A 116 -12.75 -6.11 -8.99
N LEU A 117 -12.72 -6.94 -7.94
CA LEU A 117 -11.55 -7.78 -7.64
C LEU A 117 -11.31 -8.84 -8.72
N GLY A 118 -10.05 -8.95 -9.16
CA GLY A 118 -9.62 -9.88 -10.22
C GLY A 118 -9.59 -9.28 -11.64
N ASN A 119 -10.25 -8.13 -11.85
CA ASN A 119 -10.28 -7.43 -13.14
C ASN A 119 -9.45 -6.13 -13.15
N ASN A 120 -8.64 -5.91 -12.13
CA ASN A 120 -7.81 -4.71 -12.01
C ASN A 120 -6.66 -4.75 -13.03
N ILE A 121 -6.75 -3.93 -14.08
CA ILE A 121 -5.66 -3.76 -15.06
C ILE A 121 -4.40 -3.19 -14.38
N PHE A 122 -4.60 -2.25 -13.45
CA PHE A 122 -3.55 -1.59 -12.71
C PHE A 122 -3.74 -1.78 -11.20
N ASN A 123 -2.66 -1.62 -10.43
CA ASN A 123 -2.77 -1.57 -8.97
C ASN A 123 -3.55 -0.31 -8.55
N PRO A 124 -4.74 -0.44 -7.92
CA PRO A 124 -5.58 0.70 -7.57
C PRO A 124 -4.88 1.72 -6.65
N ALA A 125 -4.08 1.26 -5.68
CA ALA A 125 -3.41 2.13 -4.72
C ALA A 125 -2.35 3.02 -5.39
N ILE A 126 -1.55 2.45 -6.29
CA ILE A 126 -0.51 3.21 -7.01
C ILE A 126 -1.15 4.16 -8.02
N ALA A 127 -2.23 3.75 -8.68
CA ALA A 127 -2.98 4.64 -9.57
C ALA A 127 -3.57 5.84 -8.81
N GLY A 128 -4.09 5.64 -7.60
CA GLY A 128 -4.49 6.70 -6.68
C GLY A 128 -3.35 7.66 -6.33
N ARG A 129 -2.18 7.12 -5.99
CA ARG A 129 -0.97 7.92 -5.72
C ARG A 129 -0.58 8.77 -6.93
N ILE A 130 -0.60 8.20 -8.14
CA ILE A 130 -0.27 8.92 -9.38
C ILE A 130 -1.26 10.07 -9.60
N PHE A 131 -2.56 9.82 -9.42
CA PHE A 131 -3.58 10.86 -9.49
C PHE A 131 -3.30 12.01 -8.51
N LEU A 132 -3.03 11.68 -7.24
CA LEU A 132 -2.70 12.69 -6.22
C LEU A 132 -1.42 13.46 -6.54
N LEU A 133 -0.38 12.79 -7.04
CA LEU A 133 0.89 13.43 -7.39
C LEU A 133 0.73 14.42 -8.55
N ILE A 134 -0.11 14.10 -9.54
CA ILE A 134 -0.37 14.97 -10.69
C ILE A 134 -1.26 16.15 -10.29
N SER A 135 -2.31 15.91 -9.51
CA SER A 135 -3.28 16.95 -9.14
C SER A 135 -2.81 17.85 -7.99
N PHE A 136 -2.04 17.31 -7.04
CA PHE A 136 -1.63 17.99 -5.81
C PHE A 136 -0.12 17.79 -5.52
N PRO A 137 0.78 18.21 -6.43
CA PRO A 137 2.21 17.93 -6.33
C PRO A 137 2.85 18.56 -5.09
N ALA A 138 2.44 19.78 -4.71
CA ALA A 138 3.00 20.48 -3.55
C ALA A 138 2.77 19.72 -2.25
N GLN A 139 1.56 19.22 -2.03
CA GLN A 139 1.20 18.43 -0.86
C GLN A 139 1.84 17.05 -0.89
N MET A 140 1.96 16.44 -2.06
CA MET A 140 2.55 15.09 -2.23
C MET A 140 4.09 15.05 -2.16
N THR A 141 4.75 16.21 -2.15
CA THR A 141 6.22 16.31 -2.08
C THR A 141 6.73 16.93 -0.78
N THR A 142 5.83 17.30 0.13
CA THR A 142 6.17 17.85 1.45
C THR A 142 6.17 16.73 2.49
N TRP A 143 7.36 16.31 2.92
CA TRP A 143 7.53 15.20 3.88
C TRP A 143 7.84 15.71 5.28
N PRO A 144 7.03 15.38 6.30
CA PRO A 144 7.31 15.77 7.68
C PRO A 144 8.55 15.05 8.21
N THR A 145 9.29 15.70 9.12
CA THR A 145 10.42 15.09 9.82
C THR A 145 9.97 13.96 10.73
N PRO A 146 10.71 12.85 10.78
CA PRO A 146 10.65 11.86 11.86
C PRO A 146 10.67 12.53 13.24
N SER A 147 9.59 12.44 14.02
CA SER A 147 9.47 13.06 15.35
C SER A 147 9.82 12.05 16.45
N VAL A 148 10.99 11.43 16.36
CA VAL A 148 11.50 10.59 17.44
C VAL A 148 12.06 11.51 18.54
N GLY A 149 11.17 11.98 19.43
CA GLY A 149 11.54 12.72 20.64
C GLY A 149 11.47 14.26 20.58
N SER A 150 11.00 14.86 19.50
CA SER A 150 10.78 16.32 19.40
C SER A 150 9.30 16.70 19.55
N THR A 151 9.00 17.71 20.38
CA THR A 151 7.63 18.25 20.56
C THR A 151 7.27 19.32 19.52
N THR A 152 8.18 19.61 18.59
CA THR A 152 7.96 20.57 17.52
C THR A 152 7.25 19.89 16.36
N ASP A 153 5.95 20.14 16.30
CA ASP A 153 5.10 19.87 15.15
C ASP A 153 5.55 20.75 13.96
N ALA A 154 5.52 20.22 12.75
CA ALA A 154 5.75 20.94 11.48
C ALA A 154 7.20 21.33 11.08
N VAL A 155 8.20 20.48 11.28
CA VAL A 155 9.47 20.59 10.50
C VAL A 155 9.41 19.68 9.28
N THR A 156 9.71 20.20 8.10
CA THR A 156 9.81 19.42 6.85
C THR A 156 11.25 18.95 6.67
N SER A 157 11.46 17.66 6.41
CA SER A 157 12.77 17.12 6.04
C SER A 157 12.85 16.82 4.56
N ALA A 158 14.02 17.07 3.98
CA ALA A 158 14.34 16.50 2.67
C ALA A 158 14.46 14.97 2.76
N THR A 159 13.95 14.28 1.76
CA THR A 159 14.13 12.83 1.64
C THR A 159 15.60 12.51 1.37
N VAL A 160 16.04 11.29 1.71
CA VAL A 160 17.45 10.91 1.50
C VAL A 160 17.86 10.95 0.04
N LEU A 161 16.94 10.61 -0.87
CA LEU A 161 17.16 10.75 -2.30
C LEU A 161 17.31 12.23 -2.74
N SER A 162 16.56 13.15 -2.12
CA SER A 162 16.71 14.59 -2.35
C SER A 162 18.06 15.10 -1.83
N ASN A 163 18.49 14.65 -0.66
CA ASN A 163 19.80 14.98 -0.09
C ASN A 163 20.94 14.45 -0.97
N LEU A 164 20.85 13.22 -1.48
CA LEU A 164 21.85 12.68 -2.40
C LEU A 164 22.03 13.57 -3.65
N ARG A 165 20.96 14.19 -4.14
CA ARG A 165 21.00 15.06 -5.32
C ARG A 165 21.49 16.48 -5.02
N PHE A 166 21.04 17.07 -3.91
CA PHE A 166 21.24 18.51 -3.65
C PHE A 166 22.27 18.81 -2.55
N ASN A 167 22.46 17.92 -1.57
CA ASN A 167 23.38 18.08 -0.44
C ASN A 167 23.98 16.71 -0.03
N PRO A 168 24.91 16.16 -0.84
CA PRO A 168 25.45 14.80 -0.61
C PRO A 168 26.24 14.66 0.69
N ASP A 169 26.74 15.76 1.26
CA ASP A 169 27.52 15.75 2.51
C ASP A 169 26.63 15.55 3.76
N SER A 170 25.32 15.75 3.66
CA SER A 170 24.36 15.62 4.76
C SER A 170 23.55 14.32 4.71
N LEU A 171 24.16 13.23 4.25
CA LEU A 171 23.49 11.93 4.20
C LEU A 171 23.41 11.29 5.60
N PRO A 172 22.26 10.71 5.98
CA PRO A 172 22.16 9.91 7.20
C PRO A 172 23.10 8.71 7.18
N ALA A 173 23.45 8.17 8.35
CA ALA A 173 24.23 6.94 8.40
C ALA A 173 23.44 5.78 7.78
N ILE A 174 24.12 4.88 7.08
CA ILE A 174 23.50 3.70 6.43
C ILE A 174 22.65 2.88 7.42
N LYS A 175 23.06 2.84 8.69
CA LYS A 175 22.31 2.16 9.75
C LYS A 175 20.95 2.81 10.01
N ASP A 176 20.88 4.14 9.97
CA ASP A 176 19.65 4.89 10.20
C ASP A 176 18.71 4.77 9.00
N MET A 177 19.27 4.71 7.78
CA MET A 177 18.51 4.41 6.55
C MET A 177 17.95 2.98 6.56
N PHE A 178 18.73 2.02 7.05
CA PHE A 178 18.31 0.62 7.10
C PHE A 178 17.21 0.36 8.14
N LEU A 179 17.29 1.06 9.28
CA LEU A 179 16.31 0.97 10.36
C LEU A 179 15.07 1.83 10.12
N GLY A 180 15.20 2.93 9.37
CA GLY A 180 14.12 3.81 8.94
C GLY A 180 13.89 5.04 9.79
N PHE A 181 14.96 5.63 10.32
CA PHE A 181 14.92 6.90 11.04
C PHE A 181 15.20 8.08 10.10
N GLU A 182 14.51 8.12 8.95
CA GLU A 182 14.71 9.11 7.90
C GLU A 182 13.39 9.67 7.35
N GLY A 183 13.46 10.85 6.75
CA GLY A 183 12.31 11.48 6.11
C GLY A 183 11.96 10.79 4.79
N GLY A 184 10.70 10.39 4.63
CA GLY A 184 10.22 9.69 3.44
C GLY A 184 8.76 9.28 3.56
N SER A 185 8.30 8.44 2.64
CA SER A 185 6.96 7.88 2.69
C SER A 185 6.80 6.86 3.82
N ILE A 186 5.59 6.79 4.38
CA ILE A 186 5.28 5.94 5.53
C ILE A 186 5.69 4.48 5.30
N GLY A 187 5.48 3.97 4.08
CA GLY A 187 5.75 2.58 3.72
C GLY A 187 7.19 2.26 3.33
N GLU A 188 8.05 3.25 3.07
CA GLU A 188 9.41 3.03 2.55
C GLU A 188 10.52 3.21 3.59
N MET A 189 10.19 3.77 4.76
CA MET A 189 11.20 4.16 5.75
C MET A 189 12.10 3.01 6.19
N SER A 190 11.56 1.83 6.51
CA SER A 190 12.36 0.74 7.08
C SER A 190 12.55 -0.41 6.09
N ALA A 191 13.73 -0.45 5.47
CA ALA A 191 14.14 -1.55 4.62
C ALA A 191 14.07 -2.90 5.36
N LEU A 192 14.50 -2.93 6.63
CA LEU A 192 14.43 -4.14 7.45
C LEU A 192 12.99 -4.63 7.62
N ALA A 193 12.05 -3.74 7.95
CA ALA A 193 10.65 -4.11 8.15
C ALA A 193 10.00 -4.65 6.87
N LEU A 194 10.31 -4.04 5.72
CA LEU A 194 9.86 -4.51 4.42
C LEU A 194 10.47 -5.87 4.04
N LEU A 195 11.75 -6.11 4.35
CA LEU A 195 12.40 -7.40 4.11
C LEU A 195 11.80 -8.52 4.96
N LEU A 196 11.39 -8.22 6.21
CA LEU A 196 10.66 -9.18 7.04
C LEU A 196 9.30 -9.53 6.44
N GLY A 197 8.57 -8.52 5.94
CA GLY A 197 7.32 -8.74 5.20
C GLY A 197 7.53 -9.57 3.93
N LEU A 198 8.60 -9.29 3.17
CA LEU A 198 8.98 -10.05 1.99
C LEU A 198 9.26 -11.52 2.32
N ALA A 199 10.04 -11.78 3.37
CA ALA A 199 10.34 -13.13 3.82
C ALA A 199 9.07 -13.91 4.20
N TYR A 200 8.12 -13.26 4.88
CA TYR A 200 6.83 -13.85 5.22
C TYR A 200 6.01 -14.21 3.97
N LEU A 201 5.91 -13.30 2.98
CA LEU A 201 5.17 -13.54 1.74
C LEU A 201 5.76 -14.69 0.92
N LEU A 202 7.10 -14.81 0.88
CA LEU A 202 7.79 -15.90 0.21
C LEU A 202 7.59 -17.23 0.95
N TRP A 203 7.67 -17.23 2.28
CA TRP A 203 7.46 -18.44 3.07
C TRP A 203 6.05 -18.99 2.93
N LYS A 204 5.04 -18.11 2.92
CA LYS A 204 3.63 -18.47 2.67
C LYS A 204 3.31 -18.72 1.19
N LYS A 205 4.30 -18.56 0.29
CA LYS A 205 4.14 -18.72 -1.16
C LYS A 205 3.01 -17.88 -1.77
N ILE A 206 2.72 -16.72 -1.16
CA ILE A 206 1.73 -15.77 -1.70
C ILE A 206 2.31 -15.09 -2.95
N ILE A 207 3.61 -14.84 -2.95
CA ILE A 207 4.35 -14.27 -4.08
C ILE A 207 5.43 -15.24 -4.56
N THR A 208 5.83 -15.11 -5.83
CA THR A 208 7.00 -15.83 -6.36
C THR A 208 8.27 -15.01 -6.17
N TRP A 209 9.42 -15.68 -6.03
CA TRP A 209 10.72 -15.03 -5.83
C TRP A 209 11.24 -14.29 -7.09
N HIS A 210 10.69 -14.60 -8.27
CA HIS A 210 11.08 -13.98 -9.54
C HIS A 210 10.83 -12.47 -9.54
N ILE A 211 9.70 -12.00 -8.98
CA ILE A 211 9.35 -10.57 -9.00
C ILE A 211 10.33 -9.75 -8.13
N PRO A 212 10.57 -10.09 -6.85
CA PRO A 212 11.52 -9.31 -6.03
C PRO A 212 12.94 -9.34 -6.57
N VAL A 213 13.44 -10.52 -6.98
CA VAL A 213 14.84 -10.67 -7.43
C VAL A 213 15.08 -9.95 -8.75
N SER A 214 14.14 -10.00 -9.70
CA SER A 214 14.30 -9.29 -10.98
C SER A 214 14.36 -7.77 -10.81
N ILE A 215 13.57 -7.20 -9.88
CA ILE A 215 13.59 -5.76 -9.61
C ILE A 215 14.90 -5.36 -8.93
N ILE A 216 15.33 -6.09 -7.87
CA ILE A 216 16.58 -5.77 -7.17
C ILE A 216 17.79 -5.88 -8.11
N LEU A 217 17.84 -6.93 -8.93
CA LEU A 217 18.93 -7.16 -9.86
C LEU A 217 18.97 -6.10 -10.96
N SER A 218 17.82 -5.71 -11.52
CA SER A 218 17.79 -4.66 -12.54
C SER A 218 18.25 -3.32 -11.97
N VAL A 219 17.75 -2.91 -10.79
CA VAL A 219 18.21 -1.69 -10.11
C VAL A 219 19.70 -1.74 -9.81
N ALA A 220 20.22 -2.84 -9.25
CA ALA A 220 21.64 -2.98 -8.95
C ALA A 220 22.53 -2.87 -10.19
N LEU A 221 22.10 -3.46 -11.32
CA LEU A 221 22.82 -3.35 -12.58
C LEU A 221 22.83 -1.92 -13.12
N PHE A 222 21.67 -1.26 -13.21
CA PHE A 222 21.60 0.10 -13.77
C PHE A 222 22.30 1.12 -12.88
N THR A 223 22.17 1.00 -11.56
CA THR A 223 22.88 1.87 -10.61
C THR A 223 24.38 1.62 -10.61
N GLY A 224 24.85 0.39 -10.82
CA GLY A 224 26.28 0.07 -10.87
C GLY A 224 26.97 0.50 -12.18
N ILE A 225 26.21 0.78 -13.23
CA ILE A 225 26.73 1.26 -14.53
C ILE A 225 26.81 2.79 -14.58
N LEU A 226 25.94 3.49 -13.85
CA LEU A 226 25.92 4.95 -13.72
C LEU A 226 27.00 5.46 -12.75
#